data_AF-A0A371CIS5-F1
#
_entry.id   AF-A0A371CIS5-F1
#
_cell.length_a   1.000
_cell.length_b   1.000
_cell.length_c   1.000
_cell.angle_alpha   90.00
_cell.angle_beta   90.00
_cell.angle_gamma   90.00
#
_symmetry.space_group_name_H-M   'P 1'
#
loop_
_entity.id
_entity.type
_entity.pdbx_description
1 polymer ?
#
loop_
_entity_poly.entity_id
_entity_poly.type
_entity_poly.pdbx_seq_one_letter_code
_entity_poly.pdbx_strand_id
1 'polypeptide(L)' 'EEYEKKKVKRLVQKMNEARGEMIMQVKDGQLSHMWSHNPMEIWEMLAKVHKVHGFAMQLIMKRKFLMLKKKPPQSMQ' A
#
# COMPACT_ATOMS: atom_id res chain seq x y z
N GLU A 1 28.41 27.57 8.88
CA GLU A 1 28.03 26.38 9.68
C GLU A 1 26.58 26.39 10.21
N GLU A 2 26.13 27.45 10.87
CA GLU A 2 24.78 27.50 11.47
C GLU A 2 23.62 27.38 10.46
N TYR A 3 23.79 27.99 9.27
CA TYR A 3 22.81 27.93 8.18
C TYR A 3 22.58 26.51 7.66
N GLU A 4 23.65 25.72 7.50
CA GLU A 4 23.56 24.33 7.06
C GLU A 4 22.89 23.44 8.12
N LYS A 5 23.18 23.66 9.41
CA LYS A 5 22.49 22.98 10.52
C LYS A 5 20.97 23.28 10.52
N LYS A 6 20.56 24.52 10.20
CA LYS A 6 19.15 24.89 10.07
C LYS A 6 18.46 24.20 8.88
N LYS A 7 19.13 24.02 7.74
CA LYS A 7 18.58 23.27 6.59
C LYS A 7 18.35 21.81 6.93
N VAL A 8 19.32 21.15 7.57
CA VAL A 8 19.21 19.74 7.97
C VAL A 8 18.02 19.53 8.91
N LYS A 9 17.85 20.41 9.92
CA LYS A 9 16.69 20.34 10.82
C LYS A 9 15.34 20.43 10.09
N ARG A 10 15.21 21.37 9.13
CA ARG A 10 13.99 21.49 8.32
C ARG A 10 13.74 20.25 7.45
N LEU A 11 14.79 19.65 6.90
CA LEU A 11 14.69 18.42 6.12
C LEU A 11 14.17 17.26 6.99
N VAL A 12 14.76 17.08 8.16
CA VAL A 12 14.34 16.04 9.13
C VAL A 12 12.88 16.26 9.54
N GLN A 13 12.48 17.49 9.81
CA GLN A 13 11.10 17.80 10.15
C GLN A 13 10.13 17.45 9.02
N LYS A 14 10.44 17.81 7.77
CA LYS A 14 9.63 17.43 6.60
C LYS A 14 9.55 15.92 6.41
N MET A 15 10.63 15.19 6.66
CA MET A 15 10.63 13.72 6.61
C MET A 15 9.72 13.11 7.69
N ASN A 16 9.72 13.68 8.89
CA ASN A 16 8.85 13.25 9.98
C ASN A 16 7.38 13.54 9.70
N GLU A 17 7.08 14.72 9.15
CA GLU A 17 5.72 15.10 8.72
C GLU A 17 5.22 14.13 7.65
N ALA A 18 5.99 13.90 6.58
CA ALA A 18 5.63 12.95 5.53
C ALA A 18 5.42 11.52 6.08
N ARG A 19 6.29 11.05 6.97
CA ARG A 19 6.13 9.75 7.63
C ARG A 19 4.84 9.69 8.46
N GLY A 20 4.54 10.74 9.21
CA GLY A 20 3.32 10.85 10.01
C GLY A 20 2.06 10.78 9.15
N GLU A 21 2.02 11.54 8.06
CA GLU A 21 0.92 11.51 7.09
C GLU A 21 0.74 10.11 6.48
N MET A 22 1.84 9.45 6.09
CA MET A 22 1.79 8.09 5.56
C MET A 22 1.19 7.10 6.58
N ILE A 23 1.61 7.18 7.84
CA ILE A 23 1.08 6.31 8.91
C ILE A 23 -0.43 6.55 9.11
N MET A 24 -0.91 7.78 9.00
CA MET A 24 -2.34 8.09 9.15
C MET A 24 -3.20 7.62 7.97
N GLN A 25 -2.61 7.44 6.77
CA GLN A 25 -3.35 7.08 5.56
C GLN A 25 -3.36 5.58 5.24
N VAL A 26 -2.52 4.78 5.90
CA VAL A 26 -2.44 3.34 5.65
C VAL A 26 -3.43 2.55 6.51
N LYS A 27 -3.80 1.36 6.04
CA LYS A 27 -4.66 0.45 6.82
C LYS A 27 -3.87 -0.19 7.96
N ASP A 28 -4.55 -0.59 9.03
CA ASP A 28 -3.91 -1.19 10.22
C ASP A 28 -2.98 -2.36 9.89
N GLY A 29 -3.40 -3.24 8.97
CA GLY A 29 -2.59 -4.38 8.53
C GLY A 29 -1.32 -4.02 7.75
N GLN A 30 -1.10 -2.74 7.45
CA GLN A 30 0.07 -2.22 6.74
C GLN A 30 1.03 -1.45 7.66
N LEU A 31 0.64 -1.18 8.91
CA LEU A 31 1.45 -0.47 9.90
C LEU A 31 2.76 -1.20 10.22
N SER A 32 2.78 -2.54 10.12
CA SER A 32 4.00 -3.36 10.25
C SER A 32 5.07 -3.01 9.22
N HIS A 33 4.70 -2.38 8.11
CA HIS A 33 5.63 -1.94 7.06
C HIS A 33 6.12 -0.49 7.21
N MET A 34 5.69 0.24 8.26
CA MET A 34 6.01 1.67 8.51
C MET A 34 7.25 1.90 9.40
N TRP A 35 8.15 0.92 9.49
CA TRP A 35 9.29 0.95 10.43
C TRP A 35 10.43 1.88 10.02
N SER A 36 10.62 2.12 8.72
CA SER A 36 11.70 3.01 8.27
C SER A 36 11.45 4.46 8.71
N HIS A 37 12.52 5.20 8.94
CA HIS A 37 12.47 6.65 9.15
C HIS A 37 12.43 7.41 7.82
N ASN A 38 12.82 6.76 6.72
CA ASN A 38 12.82 7.34 5.39
C ASN A 38 11.46 7.10 4.70
N PRO A 39 10.66 8.15 4.42
CA PRO A 39 9.36 8.00 3.77
C PRO A 39 9.42 7.29 2.41
N MET A 40 10.54 7.44 1.67
CA MET A 40 10.70 6.81 0.36
C MET A 40 10.76 5.29 0.45
N GLU A 41 11.46 4.75 1.45
CA GLU A 41 11.55 3.31 1.68
C GLU A 41 10.20 2.71 2.09
N ILE A 42 9.46 3.44 2.94
CA ILE A 42 8.09 3.07 3.31
C ILE A 42 7.21 3.02 2.05
N TRP A 43 7.32 4.03 1.18
CA TRP A 43 6.53 4.11 -0.04
C TRP A 43 6.82 2.93 -0.99
N GLU A 44 8.09 2.60 -1.20
CA GLU A 44 8.48 1.45 -2.01
C GLU A 44 7.95 0.13 -1.45
N MET A 45 7.99 -0.03 -0.13
CA MET A 45 7.44 -1.23 0.54
C MET A 45 5.92 -1.32 0.34
N LEU A 46 5.20 -0.22 0.54
CA LEU A 46 3.75 -0.15 0.29
C LEU A 46 3.41 -0.47 -1.16
N ALA A 47 4.16 0.07 -2.12
CA ALA A 47 3.97 -0.21 -3.53
C ALA A 47 4.12 -1.71 -3.85
N LYS A 48 5.12 -2.38 -3.24
CA LYS A 48 5.30 -3.83 -3.37
C LYS A 48 4.12 -4.61 -2.78
N VAL A 49 3.70 -4.27 -1.56
CA VAL A 49 2.56 -4.93 -0.88
C VAL A 49 1.28 -4.78 -1.71
N HIS A 50 0.99 -3.58 -2.20
CA HIS A 50 -0.18 -3.33 -3.05
C HIS A 50 -0.12 -4.08 -4.37
N LYS A 51 1.05 -4.17 -5.01
CA LYS A 51 1.23 -4.94 -6.25
C LYS A 51 0.95 -6.42 -6.04
N VAL A 52 1.47 -7.00 -4.96
CA VAL A 52 1.20 -8.42 -4.62
C VAL A 52 -0.27 -8.65 -4.32
N HIS A 53 -0.91 -7.76 -3.54
CA HIS A 53 -2.33 -7.86 -3.23
C HIS A 53 -3.20 -7.79 -4.50
N GLY A 54 -2.92 -6.84 -5.38
CA GLY A 54 -3.63 -6.70 -6.67
C GLY A 54 -3.48 -7.95 -7.52
N PHE A 55 -2.28 -8.53 -7.58
CA PHE A 55 -2.03 -9.78 -8.31
C PHE A 55 -2.79 -10.97 -7.71
N ALA A 56 -2.77 -11.13 -6.39
CA ALA A 56 -3.52 -12.18 -5.70
C ALA A 56 -5.03 -12.06 -5.95
N MET A 57 -5.57 -10.83 -5.90
CA MET A 57 -6.98 -10.58 -6.19
C MET A 57 -7.34 -10.96 -7.63
N GLN A 58 -6.48 -10.61 -8.60
CA GLN A 58 -6.68 -11.01 -9.99
C GLN A 58 -6.71 -12.53 -10.16
N LEU A 59 -5.80 -13.26 -9.50
CA LEU A 59 -5.80 -14.73 -9.51
C LEU A 59 -7.08 -15.31 -8.90
N ILE A 60 -7.56 -14.76 -7.79
CA ILE A 60 -8.81 -15.19 -7.15
C ILE A 60 -10.00 -14.98 -8.11
N MET A 61 -10.09 -13.82 -8.76
CA MET A 61 -11.16 -13.53 -9.72
C MET A 61 -11.12 -14.47 -10.93
N LYS A 62 -9.92 -14.71 -11.49
CA LYS A 62 -9.74 -15.69 -12.56
C LYS A 62 -10.18 -17.08 -12.14
N ARG A 63 -9.81 -17.53 -10.94
CA ARG A 63 -10.23 -18.83 -10.40
C ARG A 63 -11.75 -18.91 -10.25
N LYS A 64 -12.39 -17.86 -9.70
CA LYS A 64 -13.86 -17.80 -9.58
C LYS A 64 -14.54 -17.91 -10.95
N PHE A 65 -14.01 -17.22 -11.96
CA PHE A 65 -14.52 -17.29 -13.33
C PHE A 65 -14.38 -18.70 -13.93
N LEU A 66 -13.22 -19.33 -13.78
CA LEU A 66 -12.99 -20.70 -14.29
C LEU A 66 -13.82 -21.75 -13.56
N MET A 67 -14.10 -21.54 -12.26
CA MET A 67 -14.93 -22.42 -11.45
C MET A 67 -16.43 -22.11 -11.57
N LEU A 68 -16.82 -21.09 -12.34
CA LEU A 68 -18.21 -20.70 -12.51
C LEU A 68 -18.95 -21.81 -13.28
N LYS A 69 -19.76 -22.59 -12.59
CA LYS A 69 -20.63 -23.57 -13.25
C LYS A 69 -21.82 -22.84 -13.87
N LYS A 70 -22.15 -23.19 -15.13
CA LYS A 70 -23.37 -22.71 -15.78
C LYS A 70 -24.55 -23.12 -14.91
N LYS A 71 -25.41 -22.16 -14.53
CA LYS A 71 -26.69 -22.49 -13.90
C LYS A 71 -27.48 -23.38 -14.88
N PRO A 72 -28.22 -24.40 -14.40
CA PRO A 72 -29.10 -25.16 -15.27
C PRO A 72 -30.00 -24.18 -16.05
N PRO A 73 -30.33 -24.46 -17.33
CA PRO A 73 -31.16 -23.56 -18.11
C PRO A 73 -32.46 -23.31 -17.36
N GLN A 74 -32.64 -22.09 -16.86
CA GLN A 74 -33.94 -21.66 -16.37
C GLN A 74 -34.83 -21.58 -17.60
N SER A 75 -35.87 -22.42 -17.65
CA SER A 75 -36.86 -22.29 -18.72
C SER A 75 -37.48 -20.91 -18.61
N MET A 76 -37.42 -20.15 -19.69
CA MET A 76 -38.26 -18.96 -19.85
C MET A 76 -39.70 -19.46 -19.89
N GLN A 77 -40.38 -19.37 -18.75
CA GLN A 77 -41.84 -19.40 -18.71
C GLN A 77 -42.36 -18.00 -19.01
#